data_AF-A0A441VR67-F1
#
_entry.id   AF-A0A441VR67-F1
#
_cell.length_a   1.000
_cell.length_b   1.000
_cell.length_c   1.000
_cell.angle_alpha   90.00
_cell.angle_beta   90.00
_cell.angle_gamma   90.00
#
_symmetry.space_group_name_H-M   'P 1'
#
loop_
_entity.id
_entity.type
_entity.pdbx_description
1 polymer ?
#
loop_
_entity_poly.entity_id
_entity_poly.type
_entity_poly.pdbx_seq_one_letter_code
_entity_poly.pdbx_strand_id
1 'polypeptide(L)'
;MTLAPELRRQLSRMEEARRQTQRQLDMVDRQITRRMTALIPGLLPRRTHYRRGKAPDPGAFLERYRSQLAALTAERQPEIDALSRKLARQEQAIARFLDRQGEAADMSEQV
;
A
#
# COMPACT_ATOMS: atom_id res chain seq x y z
N MET A 1 34.54 -14.35 -17.11
CA MET A 1 33.23 -13.92 -17.64
C MET A 1 32.10 -14.37 -16.69
N THR A 2 31.89 -13.67 -15.57
CA THR A 2 30.91 -14.02 -14.52
C THR A 2 29.96 -12.86 -14.17
N LEU A 3 29.78 -11.91 -15.10
CA LEU A 3 28.95 -10.73 -14.85
C LEU A 3 27.44 -11.04 -14.87
N ALA A 4 27.01 -11.98 -15.71
CA ALA A 4 25.60 -12.38 -15.82
C ALA A 4 24.94 -12.86 -14.50
N PRO A 5 25.55 -13.77 -13.70
CA PRO A 5 24.96 -14.19 -12.43
C PRO A 5 24.98 -13.09 -11.35
N GLU A 6 25.96 -12.19 -11.36
CA GLU A 6 26.04 -11.08 -10.40
C GLU A 6 24.96 -10.04 -10.67
N LEU A 7 24.73 -9.70 -11.95
CA LEU A 7 23.65 -8.80 -12.38
C LEU A 7 22.27 -9.37 -12.02
N ARG A 8 22.05 -10.67 -12.24
CA ARG A 8 20.81 -11.36 -11.83
C ARG A 8 20.61 -11.34 -10.32
N ARG A 9 21.67 -11.55 -9.53
CA ARG A 9 21.61 -11.45 -8.06
C ARG A 9 21.28 -10.01 -7.62
N GLN A 10 21.87 -9.01 -8.27
CA GLN A 10 21.62 -7.61 -7.96
C GLN A 10 20.18 -7.20 -8.30
N LEU A 11 19.67 -7.61 -9.47
CA LEU A 11 18.27 -7.40 -9.85
C LEU A 11 17.32 -8.06 -8.85
N SER A 12 17.56 -9.33 -8.48
CA SER A 12 16.74 -10.03 -7.48
C SER A 12 16.68 -9.26 -6.16
N ARG A 13 17.82 -8.73 -5.67
CA ARG A 13 17.85 -7.93 -4.44
C ARG A 13 17.03 -6.64 -4.56
N MET A 14 17.07 -5.97 -5.70
CA MET A 14 16.29 -4.76 -5.96
C MET A 14 14.78 -5.07 -6.00
N GLU A 15 14.40 -6.17 -6.65
CA GLU A 15 13.01 -6.64 -6.70
C GLU A 15 12.50 -7.08 -5.32
N GLU A 16 13.33 -7.74 -4.51
CA GLU A 16 13.00 -8.10 -3.13
C GLU A 16 12.76 -6.86 -2.27
N ALA A 17 13.60 -5.82 -2.39
CA ALA A 17 13.41 -4.55 -1.70
C ALA A 17 12.12 -3.83 -2.13
N ARG A 18 11.73 -3.95 -3.41
CA ARG A 18 10.43 -3.48 -3.93
C ARG A 18 9.27 -4.25 -3.29
N ARG A 19 9.33 -5.59 -3.32
CA ARG A 19 8.30 -6.47 -2.73
C ARG A 19 8.14 -6.22 -1.22
N GLN A 20 9.23 -5.96 -0.51
CA GLN A 20 9.18 -5.62 0.91
C GLN A 20 8.42 -4.32 1.15
N THR A 21 8.72 -3.26 0.38
CA THR A 21 8.01 -1.97 0.47
C THR A 21 6.52 -2.13 0.11
N GLN A 22 6.21 -2.94 -0.90
CA GLN A 22 4.82 -3.27 -1.26
C GLN A 22 4.08 -4.02 -0.15
N ARG A 23 4.73 -4.98 0.52
CA ARG A 23 4.16 -5.67 1.68
C ARG A 23 3.93 -4.72 2.85
N GLN A 24 4.79 -3.73 3.04
CA GLN A 24 4.57 -2.70 4.07
C GLN A 24 3.32 -1.87 3.76
N LEU A 25 3.10 -1.48 2.51
CA LEU A 25 1.85 -0.82 2.09
C LEU A 25 0.62 -1.70 2.33
N ASP A 26 0.67 -2.98 1.97
CA ASP A 26 -0.43 -3.94 2.21
C ASP A 26 -0.71 -4.11 3.72
N MET A 27 0.32 -4.13 4.56
CA MET A 27 0.14 -4.17 6.02
C MET A 27 -0.54 -2.91 6.57
N VAL A 28 -0.18 -1.73 6.07
CA VAL A 28 -0.84 -0.46 6.46
C VAL A 28 -2.32 -0.47 6.05
N ASP A 29 -2.62 -0.89 4.81
CA ASP A 29 -3.99 -0.99 4.32
C ASP A 29 -4.83 -1.97 5.15
N ARG A 30 -4.27 -3.14 5.48
CA ARG A 30 -4.91 -4.11 6.37
C ARG A 30 -5.14 -3.56 7.78
N GLN A 31 -4.23 -2.75 8.31
CA GLN A 31 -4.41 -2.12 9.61
C GLN A 31 -5.56 -1.11 9.59
N ILE A 32 -5.67 -0.31 8.53
CA ILE A 32 -6.79 0.62 8.33
C ILE A 32 -8.11 -0.17 8.28
N THR A 33 -8.17 -1.19 7.43
CA THR A 33 -9.36 -2.04 7.28
C THR A 33 -9.73 -2.74 8.59
N ARG A 34 -8.76 -3.33 9.31
CA ARG A 34 -9.01 -4.01 10.58
C ARG A 34 -9.50 -3.05 11.65
N ARG A 35 -8.90 -1.86 11.75
CA ARG A 35 -9.29 -0.85 12.74
C ARG A 35 -10.70 -0.32 12.44
N MET A 36 -11.01 -0.12 11.16
CA MET A 36 -12.34 0.28 10.73
C MET A 36 -13.38 -0.80 11.03
N THR A 37 -13.13 -2.08 10.72
CA THR A 37 -14.03 -3.20 11.07
C THR A 37 -14.25 -3.34 12.57
N ALA A 38 -13.23 -3.07 13.40
CA ALA A 38 -13.37 -3.09 14.86
C ALA A 38 -14.26 -1.96 15.40
N LEU A 39 -14.41 -0.85 14.67
CA LEU A 39 -15.27 0.28 15.05
C LEU A 39 -16.74 0.06 14.64
N ILE A 40 -17.02 -0.82 13.65
CA ILE A 40 -18.39 -1.09 13.15
C ILE A 40 -19.38 -1.45 14.29
N PRO A 41 -19.07 -2.35 15.24
CA PRO A 41 -20.00 -2.69 16.33
C PRO A 41 -20.32 -1.52 17.27
N GLY A 42 -19.38 -0.57 17.44
CA GLY A 42 -19.59 0.64 18.25
C GLY A 42 -20.33 1.75 17.52
N LEU A 43 -20.28 1.72 16.18
CA LEU A 43 -21.06 2.60 15.30
C LEU A 43 -22.49 2.09 15.09
N LEU A 44 -22.72 0.78 15.20
CA LEU A 44 -24.07 0.24 15.18
C LEU A 44 -24.85 0.76 16.39
N PRO A 45 -26.12 1.15 16.22
CA PRO A 45 -27.00 1.44 17.35
C PRO A 45 -26.96 0.21 18.26
N ARG A 46 -26.51 0.38 19.51
CA ARG A 46 -26.69 -0.66 20.52
C ARG A 46 -28.15 -1.05 20.45
N ARG A 47 -28.44 -2.36 20.47
CA ARG A 47 -29.80 -2.92 20.60
C ARG A 47 -30.41 -2.53 21.96
N THR A 48 -30.42 -1.25 22.30
CA THR A 48 -31.13 -0.69 23.43
C THR A 48 -32.59 -0.64 23.02
N HIS A 49 -33.28 -1.71 23.37
CA HIS A 49 -34.71 -1.80 23.66
C HIS A 49 -35.58 -0.84 22.84
N TYR A 50 -36.26 -1.39 21.84
CA TYR A 50 -37.50 -0.91 21.21
C TYR A 50 -38.12 0.35 21.85
N ARG A 51 -37.45 1.51 21.73
CA ARG A 51 -37.97 2.78 22.25
C ARG A 51 -38.73 3.41 21.10
N ARG A 52 -39.91 2.83 20.89
CA ARG A 52 -41.11 3.43 20.28
C ARG A 52 -40.80 4.68 19.43
N GLY A 53 -40.50 4.48 18.14
CA GLY A 53 -40.84 5.46 17.11
C GLY A 53 -39.76 6.02 16.19
N LYS A 54 -38.45 5.81 16.40
CA LYS A 54 -37.44 6.35 15.48
C LYS A 54 -36.48 5.27 14.98
N ALA A 55 -36.56 4.96 13.68
CA ALA A 55 -35.59 4.11 13.01
C ALA A 55 -34.19 4.76 13.12
N PRO A 56 -33.11 3.97 13.28
CA PRO A 56 -31.76 4.51 13.21
C PRO A 56 -31.57 5.20 11.85
N ASP A 57 -31.06 6.43 11.84
CA ASP A 57 -30.85 7.18 10.60
C ASP A 57 -29.64 6.58 9.83
N PRO A 58 -29.86 5.91 8.69
CA PRO A 58 -28.78 5.25 7.96
C PRO A 58 -27.80 6.27 7.34
N GLY A 59 -28.25 7.50 7.07
CA GLY A 59 -27.41 8.58 6.56
C GLY A 59 -26.39 9.03 7.61
N ALA A 60 -26.83 9.29 8.84
CA ALA A 60 -25.96 9.67 9.95
C ALA A 60 -24.92 8.58 10.29
N PHE A 61 -25.26 7.30 10.11
CA PHE A 61 -24.29 6.20 10.25
C PHE A 61 -23.21 6.26 9.15
N LEU A 62 -23.61 6.38 7.89
CA LEU A 62 -22.67 6.45 6.76
C LEU A 62 -21.76 7.68 6.84
N GLU A 63 -22.28 8.80 7.32
CA GLU A 63 -21.51 10.03 7.51
C GLU A 63 -20.44 9.88 8.61
N ARG A 64 -20.82 9.30 9.77
CA ARG A 64 -19.86 8.98 10.85
C ARG A 64 -18.81 7.97 10.40
N TYR A 65 -19.24 6.95 9.65
CA TYR A 65 -18.35 5.95 9.08
C TYR A 65 -17.33 6.57 8.12
N ARG A 66 -17.78 7.40 7.16
CA ARG A 66 -16.90 8.10 6.22
C ARG A 66 -15.95 9.06 6.92
N SER A 67 -16.43 9.78 7.94
CA SER A 67 -15.62 10.71 8.71
C SER A 67 -14.51 9.98 9.50
N GLN A 68 -14.84 8.84 10.12
CA GLN A 68 -13.84 8.02 10.83
C GLN A 68 -12.85 7.37 9.88
N LEU A 69 -13.30 6.89 8.72
CA LEU A 69 -12.41 6.37 7.68
C LEU A 69 -11.43 7.47 7.22
N ALA A 70 -11.95 8.67 6.92
CA ALA A 70 -11.13 9.79 6.49
C ALA A 70 -10.10 10.21 7.55
N ALA A 71 -10.49 10.22 8.84
CA ALA A 71 -9.57 10.50 9.94
C ALA A 71 -8.45 9.45 10.05
N LEU A 72 -8.81 8.16 10.03
CA LEU A 72 -7.84 7.06 10.08
C LEU A 72 -6.88 7.08 8.87
N THR A 73 -7.42 7.35 7.68
CA THR A 73 -6.60 7.49 6.47
C THR A 73 -5.70 8.70 6.58
N ALA A 74 -6.18 9.86 7.03
CA ALA A 74 -5.36 11.06 7.21
C ALA A 74 -4.20 10.85 8.20
N GLU A 75 -4.42 10.12 9.30
CA GLU A 75 -3.37 9.75 10.26
C GLU A 75 -2.29 8.82 9.68
N ARG A 76 -2.62 8.01 8.67
CA ARG A 76 -1.68 7.09 7.99
C ARG A 76 -1.19 7.61 6.65
N GLN A 77 -1.80 8.65 6.12
CA GLN A 77 -1.49 9.26 4.84
C GLN A 77 -0.01 9.61 4.67
N PRO A 78 0.69 10.27 5.63
CA PRO A 78 2.11 10.58 5.44
C PRO A 78 2.98 9.32 5.33
N GLU A 79 2.60 8.22 5.99
CA GLU A 79 3.29 6.93 5.90
C GLU A 79 3.05 6.27 4.54
N ILE A 80 1.80 6.28 4.06
CA ILE A 80 1.42 5.79 2.72
C ILE A 80 2.16 6.57 1.64
N ASP A 81 2.17 7.90 1.72
CA ASP A 81 2.88 8.76 0.77
C ASP A 81 4.39 8.53 0.79
N ALA A 82 4.99 8.37 1.97
CA ALA A 82 6.42 8.06 2.09
C ALA A 82 6.78 6.71 1.45
N LEU A 83 6.00 5.67 1.74
CA LEU A 83 6.19 4.34 1.17
C LEU A 83 5.92 4.31 -0.35
N SER A 84 4.91 5.03 -0.82
CA SER A 84 4.58 5.15 -2.25
C SER A 84 5.68 5.86 -3.03
N ARG A 85 6.21 6.98 -2.50
CA ARG A 85 7.37 7.66 -3.10
C ARG A 85 8.61 6.77 -3.12
N LYS A 86 8.82 5.99 -2.06
CA LYS A 86 9.94 5.03 -2.00
C LYS A 86 9.77 3.93 -3.05
N LEU A 87 8.58 3.38 -3.21
CA LEU A 87 8.27 2.37 -4.23
C LEU A 87 8.53 2.91 -5.63
N ALA A 88 8.03 4.11 -5.94
CA ALA A 88 8.25 4.74 -7.25
C ALA A 88 9.74 4.93 -7.56
N ARG A 89 10.55 5.32 -6.56
CA ARG A 89 12.02 5.41 -6.72
C ARG A 89 12.67 4.05 -6.95
N GLN A 90 12.21 3.00 -6.27
CA GLN A 90 12.70 1.63 -6.48
C GLN A 90 12.37 1.13 -7.89
N GLU A 91 11.16 1.38 -8.38
CA GLU A 91 10.73 1.01 -9.73
C GLU A 91 11.53 1.75 -10.80
N GLN A 92 11.77 3.06 -10.63
CA GLN A 92 12.65 3.82 -11.52
C GLN A 92 14.09 3.30 -11.51
N ALA A 93 14.61 2.93 -10.34
CA ALA A 93 15.96 2.38 -10.23
C ALA A 93 16.08 1.00 -10.93
N ILE A 94 15.07 0.14 -10.80
CA ILE A 94 15.00 -1.15 -11.51
C ILE A 94 14.92 -0.92 -13.01
N ALA A 95 14.05 -0.02 -13.48
CA ALA A 95 13.91 0.30 -14.90
C ALA A 95 15.24 0.79 -15.51
N ARG A 96 15.92 1.74 -14.86
CA ARG A 96 17.24 2.24 -15.30
C ARG A 96 18.31 1.16 -15.26
N PHE A 97 18.25 0.25 -14.30
CA PHE A 97 19.17 -0.88 -14.22
C PHE A 97 18.99 -1.81 -15.41
N LEU A 98 17.74 -2.18 -15.73
CA LEU A 98 17.41 -3.03 -16.88
C LEU A 98 17.79 -2.38 -18.21
N ASP A 99 17.48 -1.10 -18.39
CA ASP A 99 17.81 -0.30 -19.57
C ASP A 99 19.32 -0.30 -19.85
N ARG A 100 20.13 0.04 -18.83
CA ARG A 100 21.60 0.00 -18.93
C ARG A 100 22.14 -1.40 -19.24
N GLN A 101 21.51 -2.47 -18.75
CA GLN A 101 21.94 -3.84 -19.07
C GLN A 101 21.50 -4.27 -20.48
N GLY A 102 20.36 -3.77 -20.98
CA GLY A 102 19.92 -3.98 -22.36
C GLY A 102 20.86 -3.31 -23.36
N GLU A 103 21.23 -2.04 -23.11
CA GLU A 103 22.20 -1.32 -23.95
C GLU A 103 23.60 -1.95 -23.90
N ALA A 104 24.04 -2.43 -22.73
CA ALA A 104 25.34 -3.10 -22.60
C ALA A 104 25.37 -4.46 -23.33
N ALA A 105 24.25 -5.18 -23.40
CA ALA A 105 24.14 -6.42 -24.16
C ALA A 105 24.19 -6.14 -25.67
N ASP A 106 23.48 -5.10 -26.14
CA ASP A 106 23.47 -4.68 -27.55
C ASP A 106 24.86 -4.23 -28.05
N MET A 107 25.59 -3.44 -27.24
CA MET A 107 26.96 -3.03 -27.56
C MET A 107 27.98 -4.17 -27.51
N SER A 108 27.71 -5.24 -26.77
CA SER A 108 28.59 -6.42 -26.70
C SER A 108 28.40 -7.37 -27.89
N GLU A 109 27.29 -7.26 -28.63
CA GLU A 109 26.95 -8.11 -29.76
C GLU A 109 27.37 -7.48 -31.12
N GLN A 110 27.80 -6.21 -31.11
CA GLN A 110 28.28 -5.46 -32.28
C GLN A 110 29.82 -5.34 -32.41
N VAL A 111 30.60 -6.02 -31.56
CA VAL A 111 32.09 -6.05 -31.60
C VAL A 111 32.59 -7.45 -31.93
#